data_AF-A0A0Q7JX15-F1
#
_entry.id   AF-A0A0Q7JX15-F1
#
_cell.length_a   1.000
_cell.length_b   1.000
_cell.length_c   1.000
_cell.angle_alpha   90.00
_cell.angle_beta   90.00
_cell.angle_gamma   90.00
#
_symmetry.space_group_name_H-M   'P 1'
#
loop_
_entity.id
_entity.type
_entity.pdbx_description
1 polymer ?
#
loop_
_entity_poly.entity_id
_entity_poly.type
_entity_poly.pdbx_seq_one_letter_code
_entity_poly.pdbx_strand_id
1 'polypeptide(L)'
;MLEVKQVSKLYENDRGVHNIDFSMQRGEIVGFLGPNGAGKTTTMRMITGYLNPTHGQIWVDGHSMADNPKKARRKIGYLPETPPLYPEMTVQAYLRFIANLRDVPAREQKLRVGEAIDKLGLQGREKQIIRSLSKGYKQRLGLAQAILHQPDLLILDEPTSGLDPKQIIEIRQLIHELGENHTVLLSTHILPEINAICNRVLIINQGRVVLDERPEHLGRTMGETFEVSLEVKGPRERILTELRSLEAVAEVKEVDALSDAATIAAPAAQDVFITDEASTEAALTELPAAAETVKLLVTSADRSDIREALFFRLAGAGYPILEMKRESLSLEDIFLKLTTDEPTEVDSTPKEEVDTDA
;
A
#
# COMPACT_ATOMS: atom_id res chain seq x y z
N MET A 1 5.53 -10.48 -18.23
CA MET A 1 5.25 -11.68 -17.41
C MET A 1 3.76 -11.91 -17.30
N LEU A 2 3.02 -10.97 -16.71
CA LEU A 2 1.55 -10.94 -16.72
C LEU A 2 1.09 -9.77 -17.61
N GLU A 3 0.08 -9.99 -18.44
CA GLU A 3 -0.60 -8.95 -19.19
C GLU A 3 -2.11 -9.08 -19.00
N VAL A 4 -2.74 -7.98 -18.58
CA VAL A 4 -4.19 -7.84 -18.40
C VAL A 4 -4.60 -6.70 -19.31
N LYS A 5 -5.43 -6.98 -20.33
CA LYS A 5 -5.87 -5.96 -21.31
C LYS A 5 -7.38 -5.88 -21.39
N GLN A 6 -7.89 -4.68 -21.13
CA GLN A 6 -9.31 -4.31 -21.19
C GLN A 6 -10.22 -5.29 -20.44
N VAL A 7 -9.72 -5.83 -19.32
CA VAL A 7 -10.40 -6.92 -18.61
C VAL A 7 -11.56 -6.38 -17.80
N SER A 8 -12.74 -6.93 -18.05
CA SER A 8 -13.95 -6.56 -17.32
C SER A 8 -14.67 -7.80 -16.81
N LYS A 9 -15.27 -7.68 -15.61
CA LYS A 9 -16.26 -8.63 -15.10
C LYS A 9 -17.49 -7.86 -14.69
N LEU A 10 -18.55 -8.04 -15.45
CA LEU A 10 -19.84 -7.39 -15.21
C LEU A 10 -20.81 -8.38 -14.57
N TYR A 11 -21.50 -7.91 -13.55
CA TYR A 11 -22.64 -8.54 -12.90
C TYR A 11 -23.91 -7.72 -13.18
N GLU A 12 -25.05 -8.17 -12.66
CA GLU A 12 -26.30 -7.40 -12.74
C GLU A 12 -26.15 -6.00 -12.13
N ASN A 13 -26.84 -5.04 -12.74
CA ASN A 13 -26.79 -3.60 -12.42
C ASN A 13 -25.42 -2.96 -12.63
N ASP A 14 -24.68 -3.39 -13.67
CA ASP A 14 -23.36 -2.86 -14.04
C ASP A 14 -22.33 -2.87 -12.90
N ARG A 15 -22.49 -3.78 -11.94
CA ARG A 15 -21.53 -3.95 -10.85
C ARG A 15 -20.37 -4.78 -11.32
N GLY A 16 -19.17 -4.48 -10.84
CA GLY A 16 -18.03 -5.37 -10.94
C GLY A 16 -16.74 -4.64 -11.27
N VAL A 17 -15.97 -5.23 -12.18
CA VAL A 17 -14.66 -4.74 -12.60
C VAL A 17 -14.76 -4.25 -14.04
N HIS A 18 -14.26 -3.05 -14.31
CA HIS A 18 -14.42 -2.36 -15.58
C HIS A 18 -13.06 -1.99 -16.16
N ASN A 19 -12.79 -2.54 -17.34
CA ASN A 19 -11.69 -2.15 -18.22
C ASN A 19 -10.33 -2.00 -17.52
N ILE A 20 -9.92 -3.06 -16.83
CA ILE A 20 -8.62 -3.09 -16.18
C ILE A 20 -7.52 -3.38 -17.22
N ASP A 21 -6.52 -2.52 -17.23
CA ASP A 21 -5.30 -2.64 -18.01
C ASP A 21 -4.08 -2.50 -17.11
N PHE A 22 -3.24 -3.52 -17.08
CA PHE A 22 -1.91 -3.43 -16.49
C PHE A 22 -1.04 -4.59 -16.97
N SER A 23 0.26 -4.45 -16.77
CA SER A 23 1.22 -5.53 -17.01
C SER A 23 2.26 -5.59 -15.91
N MET A 24 2.82 -6.77 -15.69
CA MET A 24 3.91 -7.00 -14.75
C MET A 24 5.11 -7.63 -15.45
N GLN A 25 6.30 -7.20 -15.05
CA GLN A 25 7.57 -7.75 -15.47
C GLN A 25 8.07 -8.85 -14.52
N ARG A 26 9.08 -9.60 -14.96
CA ARG A 26 9.68 -10.66 -14.14
C ARG A 26 10.43 -10.03 -12.95
N GLY A 27 10.23 -10.58 -11.75
CA GLY A 27 10.86 -10.09 -10.52
C GLY A 27 10.22 -8.84 -9.89
N GLU A 28 9.07 -8.37 -10.39
CA GLU A 28 8.32 -7.30 -9.73
C GLU A 28 7.49 -7.83 -8.55
N ILE A 29 7.39 -7.02 -7.50
CA ILE A 29 6.44 -7.22 -6.40
C ILE A 29 5.44 -6.08 -6.45
N VAL A 30 4.29 -6.36 -7.06
CA VAL A 30 3.24 -5.35 -7.28
C VAL A 30 2.15 -5.49 -6.23
N GLY A 31 1.86 -4.38 -5.57
CA GLY A 31 0.72 -4.22 -4.69
C GLY A 31 -0.54 -3.86 -5.47
N PHE A 32 -1.65 -4.55 -5.20
CA PHE A 32 -2.98 -4.27 -5.72
C PHE A 32 -3.85 -3.74 -4.58
N LEU A 33 -3.78 -2.44 -4.37
CA LEU A 33 -4.34 -1.73 -3.22
C LEU A 33 -5.75 -1.22 -3.55
N GLY A 34 -6.68 -1.36 -2.62
CA GLY A 34 -8.04 -0.84 -2.79
C GLY A 34 -8.90 -1.06 -1.56
N PRO A 35 -9.99 -0.31 -1.37
CA PRO A 35 -10.95 -0.58 -0.30
C PRO A 35 -11.67 -1.93 -0.50
N ASN A 36 -12.43 -2.34 0.50
CA ASN A 36 -13.28 -3.51 0.39
C ASN A 36 -14.36 -3.29 -0.67
N GLY A 37 -14.63 -4.30 -1.49
CA GLY A 37 -15.57 -4.19 -2.60
C GLY A 37 -15.02 -3.52 -3.87
N ALA A 38 -13.78 -3.00 -3.87
CA ALA A 38 -13.20 -2.36 -5.05
C ALA A 38 -12.96 -3.30 -6.25
N GLY A 39 -13.03 -4.62 -6.06
CA GLY A 39 -12.84 -5.62 -7.11
C GLY A 39 -11.53 -6.42 -7.03
N LYS A 40 -10.72 -6.25 -5.97
CA LYS A 40 -9.45 -6.97 -5.73
C LYS A 40 -9.55 -8.47 -5.95
N THR A 41 -10.33 -9.16 -5.12
CA THR A 41 -10.52 -10.62 -5.19
C THR A 41 -11.10 -11.07 -6.54
N THR A 42 -12.00 -10.29 -7.14
CA THR A 42 -12.57 -10.57 -8.47
C THR A 42 -11.46 -10.56 -9.53
N THR A 43 -10.60 -9.55 -9.52
CA THR A 43 -9.43 -9.46 -10.41
C THR A 43 -8.46 -10.61 -10.19
N MET A 44 -8.12 -10.94 -8.93
CA MET A 44 -7.25 -12.08 -8.60
C MET A 44 -7.82 -13.41 -9.12
N ARG A 45 -9.14 -13.62 -8.97
CA ARG A 45 -9.84 -14.81 -9.49
C ARG A 45 -9.86 -14.87 -11.01
N MET A 46 -9.92 -13.73 -11.70
CA MET A 46 -9.80 -13.69 -13.16
C MET A 46 -8.41 -14.08 -13.63
N ILE A 47 -7.37 -13.51 -13.03
CA ILE A 47 -5.98 -13.80 -13.40
C ILE A 47 -5.62 -15.26 -13.15
N THR A 48 -6.13 -15.84 -12.05
CA THR A 48 -5.90 -17.25 -11.70
C THR A 48 -6.77 -18.23 -12.49
N GLY A 49 -7.77 -17.74 -13.22
CA GLY A 49 -8.72 -18.55 -14.00
C GLY A 49 -9.78 -19.25 -13.16
N TYR A 50 -10.03 -18.80 -11.93
CA TYR A 50 -11.19 -19.21 -11.12
C TYR A 50 -12.47 -18.56 -11.64
N LEU A 51 -12.35 -17.41 -12.29
CA LEU A 51 -13.45 -16.66 -12.86
C LEU A 51 -13.09 -16.26 -14.29
N ASN A 52 -13.99 -16.51 -15.25
CA ASN A 52 -13.79 -16.01 -16.60
C ASN A 52 -14.20 -14.52 -16.67
N PRO A 53 -13.38 -13.67 -17.31
CA PRO A 53 -13.77 -12.30 -17.58
C PRO A 53 -14.99 -12.27 -18.52
N THR A 54 -15.80 -11.20 -18.41
CA THR A 54 -16.88 -10.93 -19.37
C THR A 54 -16.30 -10.37 -20.68
N HIS A 55 -15.28 -9.50 -20.57
CA HIS A 55 -14.56 -8.92 -21.71
C HIS A 55 -13.05 -8.84 -21.40
N GLY A 56 -12.25 -8.69 -22.45
CA GLY A 56 -10.81 -8.55 -22.35
C GLY A 56 -10.07 -9.88 -22.27
N GLN A 57 -8.75 -9.80 -22.12
CA GLN A 57 -7.86 -10.94 -22.24
C GLN A 57 -6.73 -10.87 -21.21
N ILE A 58 -6.31 -12.05 -20.74
CA ILE A 58 -5.24 -12.22 -19.75
C ILE A 58 -4.22 -13.21 -20.31
N TRP A 59 -2.94 -12.83 -20.24
CA TRP A 59 -1.82 -13.69 -20.61
C TRP A 59 -0.83 -13.82 -19.46
N VAL A 60 -0.34 -15.03 -19.24
CA VAL A 60 0.72 -15.33 -18.27
C VAL A 60 1.84 -16.05 -19.00
N ASP A 61 3.03 -15.45 -19.01
CA ASP A 61 4.21 -15.93 -19.73
C ASP A 61 3.92 -16.24 -21.22
N GLY A 62 3.18 -15.35 -21.87
CA GLY A 62 2.73 -15.51 -23.26
C GLY A 62 1.60 -16.51 -23.48
N HIS A 63 1.12 -17.19 -22.43
CA HIS A 63 -0.02 -18.11 -22.54
C HIS A 63 -1.34 -17.41 -22.20
N SER A 64 -2.26 -17.40 -23.18
CA SER A 64 -3.65 -16.95 -22.98
C SER A 64 -4.37 -17.80 -21.94
N MET A 65 -5.02 -17.14 -20.97
CA MET A 65 -5.88 -17.79 -19.97
C MET A 65 -7.16 -18.37 -20.57
N ALA A 66 -7.61 -17.85 -21.72
CA ALA A 66 -8.79 -18.38 -22.41
C ALA A 66 -8.45 -19.61 -23.27
N ASP A 67 -7.36 -19.52 -24.05
CA ASP A 67 -7.04 -20.55 -25.05
C ASP A 67 -6.17 -21.67 -24.47
N ASN A 68 -5.25 -21.32 -23.57
CA ASN A 68 -4.25 -22.24 -23.00
C ASN A 68 -4.24 -22.25 -21.46
N PRO A 69 -5.40 -22.38 -20.77
CA PRO A 69 -5.51 -22.21 -19.33
C PRO A 69 -4.63 -23.16 -18.53
N LYS A 70 -4.45 -24.42 -18.99
CA LYS A 70 -3.60 -25.39 -18.27
C LYS A 70 -2.12 -24.97 -18.27
N LYS A 71 -1.60 -24.44 -19.39
CA LYS A 71 -0.21 -23.98 -19.47
C LYS A 71 0.00 -22.75 -18.60
N ALA A 72 -0.90 -21.78 -18.69
CA ALA A 72 -0.85 -20.56 -17.88
C ALA A 72 -0.96 -20.87 -16.37
N ARG A 73 -1.92 -21.70 -15.93
CA ARG A 73 -2.07 -22.05 -14.51
C ARG A 73 -0.89 -22.82 -13.91
N ARG A 74 -0.08 -23.54 -14.71
CA ARG A 74 1.16 -24.16 -14.22
C ARG A 74 2.22 -23.14 -13.83
N LYS A 75 2.14 -21.91 -14.37
CA LYS A 75 3.03 -20.80 -14.05
C LYS A 75 2.56 -19.97 -12.84
N ILE A 76 1.36 -20.24 -12.31
CA ILE A 76 0.73 -19.46 -11.25
C ILE A 76 0.69 -20.26 -9.94
N GLY A 77 1.21 -19.69 -8.87
CA GLY A 77 0.89 -20.06 -7.49
C GLY A 77 -0.16 -19.09 -6.95
N TYR A 78 -1.19 -19.61 -6.30
CA TYR A 78 -2.29 -18.78 -5.79
C TYR A 78 -2.57 -19.06 -4.33
N LEU A 79 -2.57 -18.00 -3.53
CA LEU A 79 -3.08 -17.96 -2.17
C LEU A 79 -4.34 -17.08 -2.15
N PRO A 80 -5.54 -17.66 -2.03
CA PRO A 80 -6.74 -16.88 -1.75
C PRO A 80 -6.77 -16.38 -0.30
N GLU A 81 -7.60 -15.38 -0.02
CA GLU A 81 -7.81 -14.80 1.33
C GLU A 81 -8.00 -15.87 2.42
N THR A 82 -8.85 -16.88 2.13
CA THR A 82 -8.99 -18.06 2.96
C THR A 82 -8.33 -19.26 2.30
N PRO A 83 -7.20 -19.78 2.83
CA PRO A 83 -6.49 -20.92 2.26
C PRO A 83 -7.41 -22.16 2.11
N PRO A 84 -7.44 -22.83 0.94
CA PRO A 84 -8.30 -23.99 0.68
C PRO A 84 -7.66 -25.27 1.23
N LEU A 85 -7.60 -25.38 2.56
CA LEU A 85 -6.95 -26.49 3.24
C LEU A 85 -7.92 -27.65 3.52
N TYR A 86 -7.41 -28.87 3.64
CA TYR A 86 -8.17 -30.04 4.10
C TYR A 86 -7.93 -30.27 5.61
N PRO A 87 -8.87 -29.90 6.50
CA PRO A 87 -8.59 -29.81 7.94
C PRO A 87 -8.21 -31.14 8.61
N GLU A 88 -8.69 -32.26 8.07
CA GLU A 88 -8.43 -33.60 8.62
C GLU A 88 -7.10 -34.21 8.17
N MET A 89 -6.39 -33.59 7.23
CA MET A 89 -5.08 -34.04 6.79
C MET A 89 -3.97 -33.53 7.70
N THR A 90 -2.83 -34.22 7.70
CA THR A 90 -1.58 -33.66 8.23
C THR A 90 -0.96 -32.68 7.25
N VAL A 91 -0.15 -31.74 7.73
CA VAL A 91 0.60 -30.78 6.89
C VAL A 91 1.35 -31.49 5.76
N GLN A 92 2.09 -32.55 6.11
CA GLN A 92 2.90 -33.29 5.13
C GLN A 92 2.04 -34.06 4.13
N ALA A 93 0.91 -34.64 4.57
CA ALA A 93 0.00 -35.33 3.67
C ALA A 93 -0.66 -34.36 2.69
N TYR A 94 -1.06 -33.18 3.17
CA TYR A 94 -1.63 -32.13 2.34
C TYR A 94 -0.64 -31.64 1.29
N LEU A 95 0.59 -31.31 1.67
CA LEU A 95 1.60 -30.85 0.70
C LEU A 95 1.92 -31.91 -0.35
N ARG A 96 2.02 -33.20 0.03
CA ARG A 96 2.16 -34.29 -0.96
C ARG A 96 0.95 -34.40 -1.88
N PHE A 97 -0.26 -34.25 -1.34
CA PHE A 97 -1.48 -34.24 -2.16
C PHE A 97 -1.46 -33.11 -3.19
N ILE A 98 -1.10 -31.89 -2.78
CA ILE A 98 -0.96 -30.75 -3.69
C ILE A 98 0.16 -30.99 -4.72
N ALA A 99 1.30 -31.57 -4.31
CA ALA A 99 2.39 -31.89 -5.23
C ALA A 99 1.92 -32.78 -6.38
N ASN A 100 1.12 -33.81 -6.07
CA ASN A 100 0.51 -34.67 -7.07
C ASN A 100 -0.47 -33.90 -7.96
N LEU A 101 -1.35 -33.08 -7.38
CA LEU A 101 -2.32 -32.29 -8.14
C LEU A 101 -1.67 -31.27 -9.10
N ARG A 102 -0.47 -30.79 -8.75
CA ARG A 102 0.33 -29.85 -9.54
C ARG A 102 1.32 -30.51 -10.50
N ASP A 103 1.22 -31.82 -10.70
CA ASP A 103 2.10 -32.61 -11.59
C ASP A 103 3.59 -32.50 -11.20
N VAL A 104 3.91 -32.36 -9.91
CA VAL A 104 5.30 -32.40 -9.43
C VAL A 104 5.83 -33.83 -9.54
N PRO A 105 6.95 -34.08 -10.24
CA PRO A 105 7.50 -35.42 -10.43
C PRO A 105 7.73 -36.15 -9.11
N ALA A 106 7.29 -37.41 -9.00
CA ALA A 106 7.36 -38.20 -7.76
C ALA A 106 8.76 -38.21 -7.11
N ARG A 107 9.81 -38.25 -7.93
CA ARG A 107 11.21 -38.20 -7.50
C ARG A 107 11.62 -36.88 -6.83
N GLU A 108 10.95 -35.78 -7.17
CA GLU A 108 11.22 -34.43 -6.64
C GLU A 108 10.30 -34.08 -5.46
N GLN A 109 9.17 -34.75 -5.29
CA GLN A 109 8.16 -34.40 -4.28
C GLN A 109 8.74 -34.32 -2.86
N LYS A 110 9.58 -35.28 -2.46
CA LYS A 110 10.18 -35.27 -1.12
C LYS A 110 11.04 -34.01 -0.89
N LEU A 111 11.81 -33.61 -1.90
CA LEU A 111 12.63 -32.41 -1.87
C LEU A 111 11.75 -31.15 -1.82
N ARG A 112 10.80 -31.00 -2.76
CA ARG A 112 9.92 -29.83 -2.84
C ARG A 112 9.11 -29.61 -1.56
N VAL A 113 8.56 -30.69 -1.00
CA VAL A 113 7.80 -30.63 0.25
C VAL A 113 8.71 -30.23 1.42
N GLY A 114 9.94 -30.74 1.47
CA GLY A 114 10.93 -30.32 2.48
C GLY A 114 11.27 -28.83 2.36
N GLU A 115 11.62 -28.38 1.16
CA GLU A 115 11.92 -26.96 0.89
C GLU A 115 10.76 -26.04 1.24
N ALA A 116 9.51 -26.42 0.93
CA ALA A 116 8.34 -25.64 1.28
C ALA A 116 8.06 -25.64 2.80
N ILE A 117 8.33 -26.74 3.50
CA ILE A 117 8.24 -26.77 4.97
C ILE A 117 9.27 -25.84 5.58
N ASP A 118 10.50 -25.88 5.07
CA ASP A 118 11.60 -25.10 5.61
C ASP A 118 11.42 -23.60 5.36
N LYS A 119 11.15 -23.21 4.11
CA LYS A 119 10.95 -21.82 3.72
C LYS A 119 9.79 -21.16 4.44
N LEU A 120 8.70 -21.88 4.71
CA LEU A 120 7.50 -21.29 5.31
C LEU A 120 7.45 -21.47 6.84
N GLY A 121 8.54 -21.93 7.46
CA GLY A 121 8.64 -22.06 8.91
C GLY A 121 7.63 -23.07 9.48
N LEU A 122 7.44 -24.20 8.79
CA LEU A 122 6.52 -25.28 9.17
C LEU A 122 7.23 -26.47 9.85
N GLN A 123 8.52 -26.34 10.15
CA GLN A 123 9.32 -27.41 10.76
C GLN A 123 8.72 -27.85 12.09
N GLY A 124 8.71 -29.16 12.33
CA GLY A 124 8.14 -29.77 13.54
C GLY A 124 6.62 -29.88 13.55
N ARG A 125 5.93 -29.42 12.50
CA ARG A 125 4.46 -29.50 12.35
C ARG A 125 4.01 -30.43 11.24
N GLU A 126 4.92 -31.17 10.62
CA GLU A 126 4.68 -32.00 9.43
C GLU A 126 3.59 -33.06 9.69
N LYS A 127 3.58 -33.63 10.89
CA LYS A 127 2.60 -34.64 11.34
C LYS A 127 1.38 -34.04 12.04
N GLN A 128 1.35 -32.72 12.25
CA GLN A 128 0.23 -32.05 12.91
C GLN A 128 -0.99 -32.02 11.99
N ILE A 129 -2.19 -32.25 12.56
CA ILE A 129 -3.46 -32.14 11.83
C ILE A 129 -3.79 -30.67 11.58
N ILE A 130 -4.16 -30.33 10.34
CA ILE A 130 -4.35 -28.95 9.88
C ILE A 130 -5.43 -28.20 10.67
N ARG A 131 -6.51 -28.87 11.10
CA ARG A 131 -7.57 -28.24 11.90
C ARG A 131 -7.03 -27.58 13.18
N SER A 132 -5.97 -28.15 13.76
CA SER A 132 -5.34 -27.69 15.01
C SER A 132 -4.31 -26.57 14.81
N LEU A 133 -4.00 -26.20 13.56
CA LEU A 133 -3.09 -25.10 13.27
C LEU A 133 -3.76 -23.76 13.61
N SER A 134 -2.95 -22.81 14.11
CA SER A 134 -3.39 -21.42 14.23
C SER A 134 -3.63 -20.82 12.84
N LYS A 135 -4.32 -19.67 12.79
CA LYS A 135 -4.58 -18.97 11.53
C LYS A 135 -3.29 -18.61 10.79
N GLY A 136 -2.28 -18.09 11.47
CA GLY A 136 -0.96 -17.81 10.86
C GLY A 136 -0.28 -19.05 10.27
N TYR A 137 -0.36 -20.21 10.95
CA TYR A 137 0.18 -21.46 10.38
C TYR A 137 -0.64 -21.98 9.19
N LYS A 138 -1.96 -21.79 9.19
CA LYS A 138 -2.81 -22.09 8.02
C LYS A 138 -2.42 -21.20 6.83
N GLN A 139 -2.09 -19.94 7.09
CA GLN A 139 -1.62 -19.00 6.06
C GLN A 139 -0.28 -19.42 5.47
N ARG A 140 0.70 -19.76 6.34
CA ARG A 140 2.00 -20.32 5.92
C ARG A 140 1.85 -21.59 5.10
N LEU A 141 0.92 -22.48 5.48
CA LEU A 141 0.60 -23.67 4.70
C LEU A 141 -0.03 -23.32 3.34
N GLY A 142 -0.87 -22.29 3.30
CA GLY A 142 -1.43 -21.72 2.05
C GLY A 142 -0.36 -21.15 1.12
N LEU A 143 0.66 -20.49 1.65
CA LEU A 143 1.83 -20.07 0.88
C LEU A 143 2.66 -21.28 0.42
N ALA A 144 2.91 -22.24 1.30
CA ALA A 144 3.68 -23.44 0.98
C ALA A 144 3.07 -24.23 -0.20
N GLN A 145 1.74 -24.34 -0.25
CA GLN A 145 1.08 -24.99 -1.39
C GLN A 145 1.14 -24.16 -2.68
N ALA A 146 1.15 -22.83 -2.58
CA ALA A 146 1.23 -21.94 -3.74
C ALA A 146 2.60 -22.02 -4.43
N ILE A 147 3.69 -22.23 -3.68
CA ILE A 147 5.06 -22.24 -4.22
C ILE A 147 5.56 -23.63 -4.62
N LEU A 148 4.83 -24.69 -4.27
CA LEU A 148 5.34 -26.06 -4.28
C LEU A 148 5.80 -26.55 -5.68
N HIS A 149 5.09 -26.13 -6.72
CA HIS A 149 5.40 -26.44 -8.11
C HIS A 149 6.35 -25.43 -8.78
N GLN A 150 6.99 -24.53 -8.01
CA GLN A 150 7.87 -23.46 -8.49
C GLN A 150 7.23 -22.62 -9.61
N PRO A 151 6.14 -21.90 -9.30
CA PRO A 151 5.52 -21.00 -10.27
C PRO A 151 6.44 -19.83 -10.63
N ASP A 152 6.18 -19.19 -11.76
CA ASP A 152 6.88 -17.96 -12.13
C ASP A 152 6.18 -16.72 -11.52
N LEU A 153 4.85 -16.81 -11.33
CA LEU A 153 3.98 -15.76 -10.78
C LEU A 153 3.27 -16.26 -9.53
N LEU A 154 3.39 -15.53 -8.43
CA LEU A 154 2.62 -15.71 -7.22
C LEU A 154 1.53 -14.65 -7.14
N ILE A 155 0.31 -15.09 -6.87
CA ILE A 155 -0.85 -14.22 -6.64
C ILE A 155 -1.31 -14.46 -5.21
N LEU A 156 -1.28 -13.41 -4.40
CA LEU A 156 -1.57 -13.45 -2.98
C LEU A 156 -2.74 -12.51 -2.69
N ASP A 157 -3.89 -13.07 -2.34
CA ASP A 157 -5.09 -12.29 -2.04
C ASP A 157 -5.19 -12.11 -0.53
N GLU A 158 -5.03 -10.88 -0.04
CA GLU A 158 -5.13 -10.51 1.39
C GLU A 158 -4.32 -11.47 2.33
N PRO A 159 -3.01 -11.71 2.07
CA PRO A 159 -2.28 -12.81 2.71
C PRO A 159 -2.02 -12.60 4.20
N THR A 160 -2.22 -11.40 4.71
CA THR A 160 -2.03 -11.00 6.11
C THR A 160 -3.37 -10.83 6.85
N SER A 161 -4.51 -11.06 6.17
CA SER A 161 -5.84 -10.76 6.70
C SER A 161 -6.12 -11.48 8.02
N GLY A 162 -6.42 -10.68 9.04
CA GLY A 162 -6.73 -11.08 10.41
C GLY A 162 -5.66 -11.98 11.06
N LEU A 163 -4.39 -11.69 10.77
CA LEU A 163 -3.25 -12.15 11.56
C LEU A 163 -2.90 -11.11 12.64
N ASP A 164 -2.19 -11.53 13.68
CA ASP A 164 -1.65 -10.61 14.69
C ASP A 164 -0.44 -9.82 14.13
N PRO A 165 -0.05 -8.67 14.73
CA PRO A 165 1.04 -7.84 14.21
C PRO A 165 2.37 -8.55 14.00
N LYS A 166 2.72 -9.51 14.86
CA LYS A 166 3.97 -10.27 14.73
C LYS A 166 3.91 -11.19 13.51
N GLN A 167 2.81 -11.92 13.35
CA GLN A 167 2.59 -12.78 12.19
C GLN A 167 2.54 -12.00 10.88
N ILE A 168 1.98 -10.79 10.89
CA ILE A 168 2.01 -9.90 9.71
C ILE A 168 3.46 -9.63 9.30
N ILE A 169 4.32 -9.18 10.22
CA ILE A 169 5.74 -8.91 9.92
C ILE A 169 6.44 -10.17 9.36
N GLU A 170 6.21 -11.33 9.97
CA GLU A 170 6.78 -12.60 9.51
C GLU A 170 6.31 -12.96 8.09
N ILE A 171 5.01 -12.80 7.77
CA ILE A 171 4.48 -13.05 6.42
C ILE A 171 5.05 -12.05 5.42
N ARG A 172 5.20 -10.77 5.79
CA ARG A 172 5.79 -9.76 4.90
C ARG A 172 7.22 -10.12 4.51
N GLN A 173 8.03 -10.55 5.49
CA GLN A 173 9.39 -11.01 5.26
C GLN A 173 9.41 -12.23 4.31
N LEU A 174 8.51 -13.20 4.52
CA LEU A 174 8.38 -14.36 3.63
C LEU A 174 8.00 -13.94 2.20
N ILE A 175 7.08 -12.99 2.03
CA ILE A 175 6.69 -12.50 0.70
C ILE A 175 7.87 -11.81 0.01
N HIS A 176 8.65 -11.01 0.74
CA HIS A 176 9.84 -10.37 0.21
C HIS A 176 10.87 -11.42 -0.26
N GLU A 177 11.17 -12.44 0.55
CA GLU A 177 12.09 -13.52 0.19
C GLU A 177 11.60 -14.33 -1.02
N LEU A 178 10.29 -14.54 -1.12
CA LEU A 178 9.68 -15.17 -2.30
C LEU A 178 9.85 -14.30 -3.56
N GLY A 179 9.74 -12.98 -3.42
CA GLY A 179 9.93 -12.02 -4.50
C GLY A 179 11.32 -12.03 -5.13
N GLU A 180 12.35 -12.53 -4.43
CA GLU A 180 13.70 -12.68 -5.02
C GLU A 180 13.72 -13.69 -6.19
N ASN A 181 12.81 -14.66 -6.17
CA ASN A 181 12.78 -15.77 -7.14
C ASN A 181 11.48 -15.81 -7.96
N HIS A 182 10.48 -14.99 -7.62
CA HIS A 182 9.15 -15.03 -8.21
C HIS A 182 8.68 -13.61 -8.51
N THR A 183 7.87 -13.44 -9.55
CA THR A 183 7.03 -12.25 -9.66
C THR A 183 5.87 -12.38 -8.68
N VAL A 184 5.54 -11.34 -7.91
CA VAL A 184 4.49 -11.39 -6.89
C VAL A 184 3.45 -10.31 -7.16
N LEU A 185 2.18 -10.69 -7.21
CA LEU A 185 1.02 -9.80 -7.19
C LEU A 185 0.31 -9.98 -5.85
N LEU A 186 0.27 -8.94 -5.04
CA LEU A 186 -0.27 -8.93 -3.69
C LEU A 186 -1.50 -8.02 -3.60
N SER A 187 -2.66 -8.55 -3.24
CA SER A 187 -3.84 -7.73 -2.90
C SER A 187 -3.83 -7.37 -1.42
N THR A 188 -4.19 -6.13 -1.10
CA THR A 188 -4.38 -5.68 0.28
C THR A 188 -5.23 -4.41 0.31
N HIS A 189 -5.78 -4.10 1.47
CA HIS A 189 -6.36 -2.79 1.79
C HIS A 189 -5.49 -2.01 2.80
N ILE A 190 -4.33 -2.57 3.17
CA ILE A 190 -3.46 -2.06 4.23
C ILE A 190 -2.21 -1.46 3.59
N LEU A 191 -2.15 -0.13 3.55
CA LEU A 191 -1.04 0.64 2.98
C LEU A 191 0.34 0.31 3.56
N PRO A 192 0.52 0.12 4.88
CA PRO A 192 1.80 -0.30 5.44
C PRO A 192 2.36 -1.61 4.86
N GLU A 193 1.56 -2.45 4.23
CA GLU A 193 2.04 -3.66 3.52
C GLU A 193 2.65 -3.33 2.17
N ILE A 194 2.08 -2.36 1.47
CA ILE A 194 2.59 -1.87 0.19
C ILE A 194 3.96 -1.25 0.41
N ASN A 195 4.07 -0.33 1.37
CA ASN A 195 5.32 0.41 1.65
C ASN A 195 6.46 -0.50 2.08
N ALA A 196 6.15 -1.60 2.77
CA ALA A 196 7.16 -2.50 3.31
C ALA A 196 7.68 -3.54 2.31
N ILE A 197 6.96 -3.84 1.23
CA ILE A 197 7.24 -5.02 0.38
C ILE A 197 7.24 -4.69 -1.12
N CYS A 198 6.36 -3.79 -1.56
CA CYS A 198 6.08 -3.62 -2.99
C CYS A 198 6.96 -2.55 -3.61
N ASN A 199 7.44 -2.79 -4.83
CA ASN A 199 8.19 -1.81 -5.61
C ASN A 199 7.31 -1.03 -6.60
N ARG A 200 6.05 -1.45 -6.77
CA ARG A 200 5.03 -0.81 -7.61
C ARG A 200 3.66 -1.04 -6.99
N VAL A 201 2.77 -0.07 -7.10
CA VAL A 201 1.40 -0.14 -6.59
C VAL A 201 0.41 0.18 -7.70
N LEU A 202 -0.61 -0.66 -7.77
CA LEU A 202 -1.82 -0.50 -8.55
C LEU A 202 -2.94 -0.16 -7.57
N ILE A 203 -3.57 1.00 -7.70
CA ILE A 203 -4.72 1.37 -6.88
C ILE A 203 -5.99 1.08 -7.68
N ILE A 204 -6.90 0.30 -7.08
CA ILE A 204 -8.24 0.03 -7.63
C ILE A 204 -9.29 0.70 -6.75
N ASN A 205 -10.23 1.40 -7.39
CA ASN A 205 -11.41 1.95 -6.75
C ASN A 205 -12.63 1.68 -7.64
N GLN A 206 -13.76 1.28 -7.03
CA GLN A 206 -15.02 1.03 -7.73
C GLN A 206 -14.88 0.22 -9.04
N GLY A 207 -14.06 -0.84 -9.02
CA GLY A 207 -13.87 -1.73 -10.16
C GLY A 207 -12.88 -1.24 -11.23
N ARG A 208 -12.24 -0.08 -11.05
CA ARG A 208 -11.33 0.53 -12.03
C ARG A 208 -9.96 0.77 -11.43
N VAL A 209 -8.90 0.51 -12.20
CA VAL A 209 -7.55 0.92 -11.81
C VAL A 209 -7.44 2.43 -11.99
N VAL A 210 -7.21 3.13 -10.88
CA VAL A 210 -7.11 4.60 -10.84
C VAL A 210 -5.66 5.08 -10.80
N LEU A 211 -4.73 4.19 -10.45
CA LEU A 211 -3.31 4.50 -10.40
C LEU A 211 -2.46 3.26 -10.65
N ASP A 212 -1.30 3.46 -11.30
CA ASP A 212 -0.28 2.47 -11.55
C ASP A 212 1.10 3.12 -11.50
N GLU A 213 1.78 3.08 -10.34
CA GLU A 213 3.00 3.84 -10.14
C GLU A 213 3.93 3.20 -9.08
N ARG A 214 5.20 3.61 -9.03
CA ARG A 214 6.08 3.23 -7.92
C ARG A 214 5.75 4.01 -6.65
N PRO A 215 5.78 3.40 -5.45
CA PRO A 215 5.57 4.08 -4.15
C PRO A 215 6.30 5.42 -4.03
N GLU A 216 7.55 5.47 -4.48
CA GLU A 216 8.45 6.65 -4.45
C GLU A 216 8.00 7.81 -5.36
N HIS A 217 7.18 7.53 -6.38
CA HIS A 217 6.76 8.48 -7.40
C HIS A 217 5.31 8.96 -7.22
N LEU A 218 4.58 8.43 -6.24
CA LEU A 218 3.17 8.74 -6.06
C LEU A 218 2.91 10.22 -5.77
N GLY A 219 3.70 10.86 -4.89
CA GLY A 219 3.56 12.31 -4.60
C GLY A 219 3.71 13.20 -5.85
N ARG A 220 4.51 12.77 -6.84
CA ARG A 220 4.69 13.53 -8.09
C ARG A 220 3.49 13.42 -9.04
N THR A 221 2.79 12.29 -9.02
CA THR A 221 1.76 11.92 -10.01
C THR A 221 0.43 12.63 -9.76
N MET A 222 0.15 13.01 -8.51
CA MET A 222 -1.06 13.78 -8.15
C MET A 222 -0.95 15.29 -8.44
N GLY A 223 0.08 15.74 -9.15
CA GLY A 223 0.19 17.12 -9.63
C GLY A 223 0.47 18.14 -8.53
N GLU A 224 1.26 17.74 -7.52
CA GLU A 224 1.54 18.55 -6.34
C GLU A 224 2.10 19.95 -6.67
N THR A 225 1.47 20.94 -6.06
CA THR A 225 2.11 22.17 -5.62
C THR A 225 3.26 21.81 -4.65
N PHE A 226 4.41 22.46 -4.79
CA PHE A 226 5.53 22.19 -3.88
C PHE A 226 5.26 22.94 -2.56
N GLU A 227 4.97 22.21 -1.48
CA GLU A 227 4.63 22.79 -0.18
C GLU A 227 5.74 22.58 0.85
N VAL A 228 5.92 23.55 1.73
CA VAL A 228 6.95 23.54 2.78
C VAL A 228 6.31 23.89 4.12
N SER A 229 6.38 22.96 5.07
CA SER A 229 6.09 23.21 6.47
C SER A 229 7.29 23.91 7.11
N LEU A 230 7.03 25.03 7.78
CA LEU A 230 8.01 25.90 8.42
C LEU A 230 7.61 26.15 9.87
N GLU A 231 8.57 26.05 10.78
CA GLU A 231 8.45 26.54 12.14
C GLU A 231 9.49 27.63 12.35
N VAL A 232 9.04 28.86 12.65
CA VAL A 232 9.89 30.04 12.68
C VAL A 232 9.66 30.82 13.97
N LYS A 233 10.75 31.28 14.59
CA LYS A 233 10.71 32.09 15.81
C LYS A 233 10.69 33.58 15.48
N GLY A 234 9.65 34.29 15.91
CA GLY A 234 9.54 35.73 15.73
C GLY A 234 8.10 36.24 15.64
N PRO A 235 7.91 37.56 15.43
CA PRO A 235 6.59 38.16 15.38
C PRO A 235 5.81 37.68 14.15
N ARG A 236 4.66 37.03 14.37
CA ARG A 236 3.79 36.43 13.33
C ARG A 236 3.56 37.32 12.11
N GLU A 237 3.10 38.55 12.33
CA GLU A 237 2.78 39.49 11.25
C GLU A 237 4.00 39.82 10.37
N ARG A 238 5.19 39.90 10.98
CA ARG A 238 6.41 40.18 10.22
C ARG A 238 6.85 38.97 9.42
N ILE A 239 6.79 37.77 10.00
CA ILE A 239 7.12 36.52 9.29
C ILE A 239 6.19 36.34 8.08
N LEU A 240 4.88 36.51 8.25
CA LEU A 240 3.90 36.40 7.15
C LEU A 240 4.16 37.43 6.04
N THR A 241 4.53 38.65 6.41
CA THR A 241 4.87 39.71 5.45
C THR A 241 6.12 39.36 4.63
N GLU A 242 7.18 38.87 5.29
CA GLU A 242 8.40 38.46 4.62
C GLU A 242 8.16 37.30 3.64
N LEU A 243 7.39 36.30 4.05
CA LEU A 243 7.09 35.13 3.22
C LEU A 243 6.20 35.47 2.02
N ARG A 244 5.18 36.32 2.20
CA ARG A 244 4.30 36.77 1.11
C ARG A 244 4.99 37.72 0.13
N SER A 245 6.14 38.28 0.49
CA SER A 245 6.93 39.14 -0.40
C SER A 245 7.76 38.36 -1.43
N LEU A 246 7.87 37.04 -1.30
CA LEU A 246 8.60 36.18 -2.23
C LEU A 246 7.73 35.85 -3.45
N GLU A 247 8.21 36.18 -4.66
CA GLU A 247 7.52 35.85 -5.92
C GLU A 247 7.33 34.34 -6.12
N ALA A 248 8.20 33.53 -5.52
CA ALA A 248 8.13 32.07 -5.59
C ALA A 248 7.03 31.47 -4.69
N VAL A 249 6.40 32.26 -3.82
CA VAL A 249 5.35 31.81 -2.89
C VAL A 249 3.97 32.18 -3.43
N ALA A 250 3.12 31.18 -3.64
CA ALA A 250 1.73 31.38 -4.03
C ALA A 250 0.80 31.56 -2.84
N GLU A 251 1.01 30.79 -1.76
CA GLU A 251 0.12 30.79 -0.59
C GLU A 251 0.91 30.54 0.70
N VAL A 252 0.46 31.16 1.80
CA VAL A 252 0.97 30.91 3.15
C VAL A 252 -0.22 30.69 4.08
N LYS A 253 -0.34 29.48 4.63
CA LYS A 253 -1.35 29.10 5.64
C LYS A 253 -0.69 28.93 6.99
N GLU A 254 -1.40 29.28 8.05
CA GLU A 254 -0.98 28.99 9.41
C GLU A 254 -1.58 27.66 9.86
N VAL A 255 -0.79 26.86 10.57
CA VAL A 255 -1.22 25.57 11.09
C VAL A 255 -1.29 25.68 12.60
N ASP A 256 -2.50 25.69 13.16
CA ASP A 256 -2.69 25.64 14.61
C ASP A 256 -2.10 24.32 15.14
N ALA A 257 -1.40 24.39 16.28
CA ALA A 257 -0.77 23.25 16.94
C ALA A 257 -1.82 22.29 17.58
N LEU A 258 -2.72 21.73 16.77
CA LEU A 258 -3.66 20.66 17.12
C LEU A 258 -3.94 19.78 15.88
N SER A 259 -2.89 19.14 15.35
CA SER A 259 -3.05 17.96 14.49
C SER A 259 -1.86 16.99 14.61
N ASP A 260 -1.29 16.84 15.80
CA ASP A 260 -0.51 15.65 16.16
C ASP A 260 -1.44 14.65 16.85
N ALA A 261 -2.26 13.97 16.04
CA ALA A 261 -3.00 12.77 16.47
C ALA A 261 -2.62 11.58 15.58
N ALA A 262 -1.33 11.25 15.58
CA ALA A 262 -0.86 9.90 15.32
C ALA A 262 0.08 9.50 16.47
N THR A 263 -0.54 9.12 17.59
CA THR A 263 0.13 8.63 18.79
C THR A 263 0.92 7.36 18.48
N ILE A 264 2.25 7.46 18.39
CA ILE A 264 3.13 6.33 18.71
C ILE A 264 3.65 6.56 20.13
N ALA A 265 3.01 5.88 21.07
CA ALA A 265 3.51 5.75 22.43
C ALA A 265 4.77 4.88 22.43
N ALA A 266 5.86 5.39 23.00
CA ALA A 266 6.98 4.58 23.52
C ALA A 266 7.29 5.06 24.94
N PRO A 267 7.61 4.15 25.87
CA PRO A 267 7.42 4.37 27.31
C PRO A 267 8.52 5.19 27.96
N ALA A 268 8.11 5.88 29.03
CA ALA A 268 8.92 6.66 29.94
C ALA A 268 10.13 5.88 30.50
N ALA A 269 11.29 6.54 30.52
CA ALA A 269 12.41 6.22 31.39
C ALA A 269 12.61 7.38 32.38
N GLN A 270 12.83 6.99 33.64
CA GLN A 270 12.74 7.78 34.86
C GLN A 270 13.92 8.73 35.09
N ASP A 271 13.59 9.84 35.77
CA ASP A 271 14.36 10.75 36.64
C ASP A 271 15.83 10.47 36.91
N VAL A 272 16.69 11.52 36.81
CA VAL A 272 17.68 11.89 37.86
C VAL A 272 17.94 13.41 37.82
N PHE A 273 17.66 14.07 38.95
CA PHE A 273 18.12 15.42 39.32
C PHE A 273 19.61 15.42 39.71
N ILE A 274 20.41 16.40 39.27
CA ILE A 274 21.52 16.98 40.04
C ILE A 274 21.63 18.49 39.75
N THR A 275 21.63 19.27 40.82
CA THR A 275 21.91 20.72 40.94
C THR A 275 23.42 21.01 40.91
N ASP A 276 23.86 22.12 40.30
CA ASP A 276 24.87 22.98 40.93
C ASP A 276 24.90 24.41 40.34
N GLU A 277 25.13 25.38 41.23
CA GLU A 277 25.23 26.82 40.98
C GLU A 277 26.64 27.22 40.49
N ALA A 278 26.73 28.17 39.55
CA ALA A 278 27.81 29.19 39.56
C ALA A 278 27.56 30.30 38.52
N SER A 279 27.18 31.44 39.07
CA SER A 279 27.30 32.84 38.62
C SER A 279 28.28 33.16 37.49
N THR A 280 27.81 33.90 36.48
CA THR A 280 28.56 35.05 35.94
C THR A 280 27.57 36.09 35.36
N GLU A 281 27.36 37.18 36.10
CA GLU A 281 26.70 38.39 35.61
C GLU A 281 27.61 39.11 34.61
N ALA A 282 27.15 39.31 33.38
CA ALA A 282 27.51 40.48 32.56
C ALA A 282 26.54 40.65 31.39
N ALA A 283 26.04 41.89 31.25
CA ALA A 283 25.28 42.45 30.13
C ALA A 283 23.80 42.04 30.00
N LEU A 284 22.98 42.58 30.91
CA LEU A 284 21.56 42.85 30.68
C LEU A 284 21.42 43.84 29.51
N THR A 285 21.22 43.30 28.31
CA THR A 285 20.58 44.02 27.21
C THR A 285 19.20 43.41 27.07
N GLU A 286 18.17 44.25 27.18
CA GLU A 286 16.76 43.89 27.27
C GLU A 286 16.36 42.75 26.32
N LEU A 287 15.96 41.61 26.88
CA LEU A 287 15.28 40.54 26.16
C LEU A 287 13.87 41.04 25.79
N PRO A 288 13.51 41.14 24.50
CA PRO A 288 12.14 41.45 24.14
C PRO A 288 11.24 40.24 24.44
N ALA A 289 9.97 40.54 24.71
CA ALA A 289 8.89 39.65 25.11
C ALA A 289 8.93 38.25 24.46
N ALA A 290 8.56 37.23 25.25
CA ALA A 290 8.46 35.81 24.91
C ALA A 290 8.30 35.57 23.39
N ALA A 291 9.39 35.12 22.77
CA ALA A 291 9.45 34.97 21.32
C ALA A 291 8.45 33.90 20.86
N GLU A 292 7.35 34.38 20.29
CA GLU A 292 6.29 33.60 19.67
C GLU A 292 6.89 32.73 18.55
N THR A 293 6.45 31.48 18.49
CA THR A 293 6.85 30.52 17.46
C THR A 293 5.64 30.28 16.57
N VAL A 294 5.83 30.35 15.26
CA VAL A 294 4.74 30.27 14.28
C VAL A 294 4.99 29.09 13.35
N LYS A 295 3.98 28.24 13.20
CA LYS A 295 3.97 27.11 12.26
C LYS A 295 3.18 27.49 11.00
N LEU A 296 3.82 27.35 9.84
CA LEU A 296 3.31 27.83 8.56
C LEU A 296 3.46 26.74 7.50
N LEU A 297 2.47 26.62 6.63
CA LEU A 297 2.54 25.85 5.39
C LEU A 297 2.65 26.84 4.23
N VAL A 298 3.73 26.72 3.45
CA VAL A 298 4.04 27.62 2.34
C VAL A 298 3.99 26.87 1.02
N THR A 299 3.15 27.34 0.09
CA THR A 299 2.92 26.73 -1.21
C THR A 299 3.69 27.48 -2.30
N SER A 300 4.43 26.75 -3.12
CA SER A 300 5.20 27.26 -4.27
C SER A 300 4.29 27.63 -5.45
N ALA A 301 4.62 28.74 -6.11
CA ALA A 301 3.86 29.25 -7.26
C ALA A 301 4.09 28.46 -8.56
N ASP A 302 5.29 27.93 -8.77
CA ASP A 302 5.71 27.26 -10.01
C ASP A 302 6.09 25.78 -9.79
N ARG A 303 5.74 25.23 -8.61
CA ARG A 303 6.09 23.86 -8.18
C ARG A 303 7.59 23.62 -8.07
N SER A 304 8.40 24.68 -8.05
CA SER A 304 9.84 24.60 -7.79
C SER A 304 10.13 24.50 -6.29
N ASP A 305 11.34 24.06 -5.96
CA ASP A 305 11.82 23.98 -4.58
C ASP A 305 12.11 25.39 -4.04
N ILE A 306 11.26 25.86 -3.13
CA ILE A 306 11.34 27.21 -2.54
C ILE A 306 12.14 27.27 -1.24
N ARG A 307 12.66 26.15 -0.72
CA ARG A 307 13.31 26.09 0.61
C ARG A 307 14.51 27.01 0.74
N GLU A 308 15.32 27.10 -0.31
CA GLU A 308 16.48 27.99 -0.34
C GLU A 308 16.07 29.48 -0.27
N ALA A 309 15.05 29.87 -1.03
CA ALA A 309 14.50 31.22 -1.01
C ALA A 309 13.89 31.57 0.37
N LEU A 310 13.15 30.63 0.96
CA LEU A 310 12.58 30.77 2.30
C LEU A 310 13.68 30.93 3.36
N PHE A 311 14.73 30.10 3.27
CA PHE A 311 15.86 30.13 4.19
C PHE A 311 16.56 31.50 4.18
N PHE A 312 17.01 31.95 3.00
CA PHE A 312 17.76 33.20 2.92
C PHE A 312 16.91 34.42 3.28
N ARG A 313 15.60 34.41 2.97
CA ARG A 313 14.71 35.51 3.33
C ARG A 313 14.54 35.63 4.84
N LEU A 314 14.23 34.54 5.52
CA LEU A 314 14.01 34.53 6.96
C LEU A 314 15.32 34.75 7.73
N ALA A 315 16.43 34.15 7.29
CA ALA A 315 17.74 34.37 7.88
C ALA A 315 18.20 35.83 7.72
N GLY A 316 17.98 36.43 6.53
CA GLY A 316 18.29 37.84 6.27
C GLY A 316 17.45 38.82 7.11
N ALA A 317 16.22 38.45 7.44
CA ALA A 317 15.33 39.21 8.32
C ALA A 317 15.57 38.96 9.82
N GLY A 318 16.49 38.04 10.17
CA GLY A 318 16.82 37.72 11.55
C GLY A 318 15.78 36.84 12.25
N TYR A 319 15.01 36.04 11.51
CA TYR A 319 14.03 35.09 12.05
C TYR A 319 14.59 33.66 12.01
N PRO A 320 14.95 33.07 13.17
CA PRO A 320 15.46 31.70 13.22
C PRO A 320 14.40 30.69 12.77
N ILE A 321 14.80 29.79 11.86
CA ILE A 321 14.00 28.65 11.43
C ILE A 321 14.30 27.49 12.37
N LEU A 322 13.27 26.99 13.06
CA LEU A 322 13.35 25.85 13.97
C LEU A 322 13.14 24.53 13.23
N GLU A 323 12.25 24.52 12.24
CA GLU A 323 11.98 23.37 11.39
C GLU A 323 11.63 23.82 9.96
N MET A 324 12.12 23.09 8.95
CA MET A 324 11.75 23.27 7.54
C MET A 324 11.68 21.91 6.88
N LYS A 325 10.47 21.48 6.51
CA LYS A 325 10.22 20.20 5.85
C LYS A 325 9.44 20.42 4.58
N ARG A 326 9.80 19.70 3.52
CA ARG A 326 8.94 19.60 2.34
C ARG A 326 7.74 18.74 2.73
N GLU A 327 6.54 19.25 2.50
CA GLU A 327 5.34 18.43 2.52
C GLU A 327 5.22 17.71 1.17
N SER A 328 5.03 16.40 1.25
CA SER A 328 4.65 15.55 0.12
C SER A 328 3.49 14.70 0.60
N LEU A 329 2.44 14.57 -0.20
CA LEU A 329 1.33 13.70 0.12
C LEU A 329 1.87 12.29 0.38
N SER A 330 1.46 11.76 1.52
CA SER A 330 1.75 10.38 1.85
C SER A 330 0.96 9.45 0.92
N LEU A 331 1.36 8.19 0.87
CA LEU A 331 0.62 7.17 0.13
C LEU A 331 -0.80 7.01 0.66
N GLU A 332 -0.95 7.25 1.96
CA GLU A 332 -2.19 7.34 2.70
C GLU A 332 -3.09 8.46 2.19
N ASP A 333 -2.57 9.67 2.01
CA ASP A 333 -3.36 10.81 1.52
C ASP A 333 -3.81 10.60 0.07
N ILE A 334 -2.93 10.06 -0.78
CA ILE A 334 -3.24 9.78 -2.19
C ILE A 334 -4.29 8.69 -2.28
N PHE A 335 -4.12 7.60 -1.52
CA PHE A 335 -5.10 6.53 -1.46
C PHE A 335 -6.45 7.05 -0.97
N LEU A 336 -6.47 7.87 0.10
CA LEU A 336 -7.68 8.46 0.62
C LEU A 336 -8.36 9.29 -0.46
N LYS A 337 -7.64 10.26 -1.05
CA LYS A 337 -8.16 11.13 -2.12
C LYS A 337 -8.73 10.35 -3.32
N LEU A 338 -8.06 9.28 -3.74
CA LEU A 338 -8.52 8.45 -4.87
C LEU A 338 -9.69 7.52 -4.53
N THR A 339 -9.96 7.31 -3.24
CA THR A 339 -10.99 6.38 -2.76
C THR A 339 -12.17 7.06 -2.07
N THR A 340 -12.05 8.34 -1.69
CA THR A 340 -13.11 9.14 -1.03
C THR A 340 -14.02 9.92 -1.98
N ASP A 341 -13.80 9.88 -3.29
CA ASP A 341 -14.76 10.47 -4.24
C ASP A 341 -16.08 9.66 -4.21
N GLU A 342 -16.99 10.06 -3.33
CA GLU A 342 -18.40 9.69 -3.39
C GLU A 342 -19.00 10.32 -4.66
N PRO A 343 -19.67 9.54 -5.53
CA PRO A 343 -20.42 10.12 -6.63
C PRO A 343 -21.58 10.92 -6.03
N THR A 344 -21.59 12.23 -6.29
CA THR A 344 -22.77 13.06 -6.09
C THR A 344 -23.87 12.48 -6.96
N GLU A 345 -24.90 11.90 -6.34
CA GLU A 345 -26.13 11.51 -7.01
C GLU A 345 -26.72 12.75 -7.69
N VAL A 346 -26.59 12.83 -9.01
CA VAL A 346 -27.35 13.78 -9.81
C VAL A 346 -28.76 13.25 -9.86
N ASP A 347 -29.60 13.79 -8.98
CA ASP A 347 -31.04 13.54 -8.91
C ASP A 347 -31.68 13.83 -10.28
N SER A 348 -32.00 12.76 -11.01
CA SER A 348 -32.68 12.82 -12.28
C SER A 348 -34.17 13.04 -12.02
N THR A 349 -34.65 14.26 -12.30
CA THR A 349 -36.07 14.64 -12.36
C THR A 349 -36.95 13.55 -12.98
N PRO A 350 -38.10 13.18 -12.38
CA PRO A 350 -39.05 12.27 -13.01
C PRO A 350 -39.86 13.00 -14.09
N LYS A 351 -39.84 12.45 -15.30
CA LYS A 351 -40.89 12.65 -16.31
C LYS A 351 -41.83 11.45 -16.24
N GLU A 352 -42.99 11.62 -15.60
CA GLU A 352 -44.19 10.81 -15.86
C GLU A 352 -45.04 11.60 -16.87
N GLU A 353 -45.11 11.15 -18.11
CA GLU A 353 -46.08 10.18 -18.67
C GLU A 353 -47.38 10.85 -19.08
N VAL A 354 -47.55 10.90 -20.41
CA VAL A 354 -48.75 11.32 -21.13
C VAL A 354 -49.66 10.10 -21.22
N ASP A 355 -50.80 10.19 -20.55
CA ASP A 355 -51.92 9.27 -20.69
C ASP A 355 -52.36 9.20 -22.16
N THR A 356 -52.44 8.00 -22.72
CA THR A 356 -53.11 7.74 -24.00
C THR A 356 -54.20 6.69 -23.78
N ASP A 357 -55.43 7.18 -23.70
CA ASP A 357 -56.65 6.42 -23.99
C ASP A 357 -56.82 6.33 -25.51
N ALA A 358 -56.77 5.10 -26.07
CA ALA A 358 -57.56 4.60 -27.21
C ALA A 358 -57.06 3.23 -27.70
#